data_AF-A0A535F428-F1
#
_entry.id   AF-A0A535F428-F1
#
_cell.length_a   1.000
_cell.length_b   1.000
_cell.length_c   1.000
_cell.angle_alpha   90.00
_cell.angle_beta   90.00
_cell.angle_gamma   90.00
#
_symmetry.space_group_name_H-M   'P 1'
#
loop_
_entity.id
_entity.type
_entity.pdbx_description
1 polymer ?
#
loop_
_entity_poly.entity_id
_entity_poly.type
_entity_poly.pdbx_seq_one_letter_code
_entity_poly.pdbx_strand_id
1 'polypeptide(L)'
;MPKPSRYVLIWLDEQEHYELHLHGQLQQCFQRGDDDAFSRWLEEHTAFAFVGQSGRISALKEARPGGTGYWYAYRTQARRTHKRYLGPSARVTFARLEQEAQALSSSPSIRREAAGQAGIGASPQVEQRSPLRSLRLSPPRLPGSLVERSRLLGELDAAFSHPLTLVSAAAGSGKTTLLSAWVAASPQVLPRGGTKQSAEPRGAEPACAWLSLDEPDNDPIRFWLSVIAAVQACLPTFGEAAREMLHAPQAPPLSTVLTTLLEEMEQMDREFMLILDDYHVISEQAIHDSLLALLNHPPANVHLVLSTRTNPELPLSRFRVRSQLIEIRDQDLRFTRQEAASFLVEGMGLPLSEEDVATLAARTEGWIAGLQL
;
A
#
# COMPACT_ATOMS: atom_id res chain seq x y z
N MET A 1 -0.31 -18.75 2.36
CA MET A 1 0.58 -17.55 2.23
C MET A 1 1.40 -17.44 3.50
N PRO A 2 2.74 -17.26 3.45
CA PRO A 2 3.53 -17.23 4.68
C PRO A 2 3.24 -15.95 5.47
N LYS A 3 3.10 -16.11 6.79
CA LYS A 3 2.88 -15.01 7.76
C LYS A 3 3.98 -13.95 7.62
N PRO A 4 3.69 -12.65 7.85
CA PRO A 4 4.70 -11.60 7.81
C PRO A 4 5.82 -11.93 8.79
N SER A 5 7.06 -11.98 8.28
CA SER A 5 8.27 -12.25 9.05
C SER A 5 8.48 -11.11 10.05
N ARG A 6 8.41 -11.43 11.34
CA ARG A 6 8.54 -10.46 12.45
C ARG A 6 9.95 -9.89 12.62
N TYR A 7 10.94 -10.56 12.04
CA TYR A 7 12.35 -10.24 12.18
C TYR A 7 12.93 -9.78 10.85
N VAL A 8 13.68 -8.68 10.86
CA VAL A 8 14.38 -8.12 9.70
C VAL A 8 15.85 -8.00 10.04
N LEU A 9 16.70 -8.65 9.26
CA LEU A 9 18.15 -8.51 9.35
C LEU A 9 18.63 -7.54 8.26
N ILE A 10 19.29 -6.45 8.65
CA ILE A 10 19.69 -5.35 7.76
C ILE A 10 21.20 -5.17 7.81
N TRP A 11 21.85 -5.11 6.65
CA TRP A 11 23.24 -4.69 6.54
C TRP A 11 23.37 -3.16 6.65
N LEU A 12 24.24 -2.68 7.53
CA LEU A 12 24.61 -1.26 7.61
C LEU A 12 26.02 -1.05 7.07
N ASP A 13 26.12 -0.30 5.97
CA ASP A 13 27.38 -0.07 5.26
C ASP A 13 28.37 0.79 6.06
N GLU A 14 27.85 1.71 6.88
CA GLU A 14 28.67 2.60 7.72
C GLU A 14 29.35 1.89 8.90
N GLN A 15 28.88 0.71 9.30
CA GLN A 15 29.33 0.02 10.52
C GLN A 15 29.72 -1.46 10.30
N GLU A 16 29.78 -1.92 9.04
CA GLU A 16 30.16 -3.27 8.59
C GLU A 16 29.54 -4.45 9.38
N HIS A 17 28.30 -4.31 9.84
CA HIS A 17 27.62 -5.36 10.60
C HIS A 17 26.14 -5.50 10.22
N TYR A 18 25.53 -6.61 10.66
CA TYR A 18 24.12 -6.88 10.47
C TYR A 18 23.33 -6.55 11.74
N GLU A 19 22.28 -5.75 11.60
CA GLU A 19 21.35 -5.47 12.69
C GLU A 19 20.08 -6.30 12.54
N LEU A 20 19.68 -6.98 13.62
CA LEU A 20 18.42 -7.68 13.70
C LEU A 20 17.38 -6.79 14.39
N HIS A 21 16.32 -6.50 13.67
CA HIS A 21 15.20 -5.68 14.10
C HIS A 21 13.95 -6.54 14.31
N LEU A 22 13.28 -6.36 15.43
CA LEU A 22 11.95 -6.92 15.72
C LEU A 22 10.99 -5.75 15.90
N HIS A 23 9.99 -5.62 15.01
CA HIS A 23 9.06 -4.47 14.98
C HIS A 23 9.79 -3.10 15.04
N GLY A 24 10.89 -2.96 14.31
CA GLY A 24 11.69 -1.71 14.23
C GLY A 24 12.58 -1.44 15.45
N GLN A 25 12.58 -2.31 16.47
CA GLN A 25 13.52 -2.21 17.58
C GLN A 25 14.73 -3.11 17.34
N LEU A 26 15.93 -2.54 17.47
CA LEU A 26 17.20 -3.26 17.42
C LEU A 26 17.25 -4.27 18.58
N GLN A 27 17.28 -5.55 18.24
CA GLN A 27 17.40 -6.65 19.19
C GLN A 27 18.85 -7.07 19.37
N GLN A 28 19.59 -7.19 18.27
CA GLN A 28 20.94 -7.73 18.29
C GLN A 28 21.73 -7.27 17.06
N CYS A 29 23.01 -6.98 17.26
CA CYS A 29 23.97 -6.77 16.18
C CYS A 29 24.81 -8.03 16.00
N PHE A 30 25.01 -8.46 14.77
CA PHE A 30 25.90 -9.56 14.39
C PHE A 30 27.06 -9.00 13.58
N GLN A 31 28.30 -9.22 14.04
CA GLN A 31 29.46 -8.85 13.25
C GLN A 31 29.73 -9.87 12.14
N ARG A 32 30.49 -9.45 11.12
CA ARG A 32 30.91 -10.31 10.01
C ARG A 32 31.84 -11.41 10.53
N GLY A 33 31.29 -12.58 10.82
CA GLY A 33 32.00 -13.72 11.42
C GLY A 33 31.30 -14.36 12.62
N ASP A 34 30.22 -13.73 13.15
CA ASP A 34 29.40 -14.28 14.25
C ASP A 34 28.42 -15.37 13.79
N ASP A 35 28.87 -16.28 12.91
CA ASP A 35 28.04 -17.34 12.33
C ASP A 35 27.48 -18.29 13.42
N ASP A 36 28.18 -18.45 14.55
CA ASP A 36 27.75 -19.28 15.69
C ASP A 36 26.62 -18.64 16.51
N ALA A 37 26.64 -17.32 16.69
CA ALA A 37 25.56 -16.58 17.35
C ALA A 37 24.32 -16.51 16.46
N PHE A 38 24.53 -16.29 15.16
CA PHE A 38 23.48 -16.30 14.16
C PHE A 38 22.84 -17.70 14.00
N SER A 39 23.64 -18.77 14.01
CA SER A 39 23.13 -20.14 13.93
C SER A 39 22.23 -20.50 15.11
N ARG A 40 22.59 -20.10 16.34
CA ARG A 40 21.74 -20.26 17.53
C ARG A 40 20.42 -19.51 17.38
N TRP A 41 20.49 -18.27 16.88
CA TRP A 41 19.29 -17.50 16.61
C TRP A 41 18.36 -18.17 15.57
N LEU A 42 18.92 -18.76 14.51
CA LEU A 42 18.16 -19.53 13.50
C LEU A 42 17.54 -20.84 14.00
N GLU A 43 17.95 -21.35 15.15
CA GLU A 43 17.29 -22.50 15.76
C GLU A 43 15.95 -22.11 16.39
N GLU A 44 15.91 -20.94 17.04
CA GLU A 44 14.75 -20.40 17.75
C GLU A 44 13.71 -19.74 16.81
N HIS A 45 14.11 -19.42 15.57
CA HIS A 45 13.29 -18.68 14.63
C HIS A 45 12.95 -19.48 13.37
N THR A 46 11.81 -19.14 12.75
CA THR A 46 11.28 -19.85 11.56
C THR A 46 11.16 -18.98 10.32
N ALA A 47 11.26 -17.65 10.43
CA ALA A 47 11.18 -16.75 9.29
C ALA A 47 11.86 -15.41 9.60
N PHE A 48 12.56 -14.85 8.62
CA PHE A 48 13.10 -13.49 8.68
C PHE A 48 13.28 -12.88 7.30
N ALA A 49 13.23 -11.55 7.21
CA ALA A 49 13.62 -10.83 6.02
C ALA A 49 15.12 -10.50 6.11
N PHE A 50 15.85 -10.71 5.02
CA PHE A 50 17.27 -10.38 4.90
C PHE A 50 17.42 -9.24 3.88
N VAL A 51 18.04 -8.15 4.31
CA VAL A 51 18.40 -6.99 3.50
C VAL A 51 19.93 -6.90 3.51
N GLY A 52 20.56 -7.57 2.55
CA GLY A 52 22.01 -7.61 2.41
C GLY A 52 22.53 -6.61 1.38
N GLN A 53 23.86 -6.52 1.27
CA GLN A 53 24.57 -5.73 0.26
C GLN A 53 24.15 -6.08 -1.17
N SER A 54 23.89 -7.37 -1.40
CA SER A 54 23.66 -7.92 -2.74
C SER A 54 22.17 -8.09 -3.09
N GLY A 55 21.28 -7.75 -2.15
CA GLY A 55 19.84 -7.73 -2.39
C GLY A 55 18.99 -8.16 -1.19
N ARG A 56 17.67 -8.13 -1.41
CA ARG A 56 16.66 -8.48 -0.42
C ARG A 56 16.02 -9.84 -0.70
N ILE A 57 15.95 -10.69 0.33
CA ILE A 57 15.30 -12.01 0.29
C ILE A 57 14.48 -12.22 1.57
N SER A 58 13.48 -13.10 1.51
CA SER A 58 12.77 -13.60 2.69
C SER A 58 13.20 -15.03 2.95
N ALA A 59 13.76 -15.31 4.12
CA ALA A 59 14.16 -16.65 4.52
C ALA A 59 13.07 -17.29 5.37
N LEU A 60 12.66 -18.52 5.01
CA LEU A 60 11.64 -19.29 5.72
C LEU A 60 12.15 -20.71 5.99
N LYS A 61 11.97 -21.18 7.23
CA LYS A 61 12.26 -22.54 7.68
C LYS A 61 11.03 -23.41 7.46
N GLU A 62 11.14 -24.38 6.58
CA GLU A 62 10.09 -25.37 6.34
C GLU A 62 10.35 -26.61 7.21
N ALA A 63 9.37 -26.96 8.06
CA ALA A 63 9.44 -28.12 8.93
C ALA A 63 8.90 -29.38 8.22
N ARG A 64 9.56 -30.53 8.44
CA ARG A 64 9.01 -31.85 8.10
C ARG A 64 8.47 -32.53 9.37
N PRO A 65 7.49 -33.43 9.25
CA PRO A 65 7.14 -34.33 10.35
C PRO A 65 8.33 -35.29 10.57
N GLY A 66 9.11 -35.08 11.64
CA GLY A 66 10.14 -36.02 12.10
C GLY A 66 11.63 -35.62 11.97
N GLY A 67 11.99 -34.35 11.71
CA GLY A 67 13.42 -33.96 11.71
C GLY A 67 13.70 -32.49 11.38
N THR A 68 14.93 -32.05 11.65
CA THR A 68 15.44 -30.67 11.55
C THR A 68 15.01 -29.97 10.24
N GLY A 69 14.31 -28.84 10.38
CA GLY A 69 13.78 -28.06 9.25
C GLY A 69 14.86 -27.41 8.40
N TYR A 70 14.55 -27.20 7.11
CA TYR A 70 15.46 -26.56 6.15
C TYR A 70 15.00 -25.16 5.78
N TRP A 71 15.96 -24.29 5.48
CA TRP A 71 15.71 -22.92 5.08
C TRP A 71 15.63 -22.76 3.56
N TYR A 72 14.69 -21.92 3.13
CA TYR A 72 14.55 -21.47 1.75
C TYR A 72 14.54 -19.94 1.70
N ALA A 73 15.25 -19.38 0.72
CA ALA A 73 15.20 -17.98 0.35
C ALA A 73 14.13 -17.76 -0.71
N TYR A 74 13.27 -16.78 -0.49
CA TYR A 74 12.20 -16.38 -1.39
C TYR A 74 12.44 -14.95 -1.87
N ARG A 75 12.24 -14.72 -3.16
CA ARG A 75 12.19 -13.37 -3.71
C ARG A 75 11.12 -13.28 -4.80
N THR A 76 10.27 -12.27 -4.69
CA THR A 76 9.26 -11.99 -5.70
C THR A 76 9.77 -10.88 -6.62
N GLN A 77 9.99 -11.20 -7.90
CA GLN A 77 10.36 -10.25 -8.95
C GLN A 77 9.35 -10.33 -10.08
N ALA A 78 8.84 -9.19 -10.55
CA ALA A 78 7.94 -9.08 -11.71
C ALA A 78 6.82 -10.15 -11.76
N ARG A 79 6.11 -10.35 -10.64
CA ARG A 79 5.01 -11.33 -10.45
C ARG A 79 5.41 -12.82 -10.40
N ARG A 80 6.70 -13.16 -10.31
CA ARG A 80 7.17 -14.53 -10.11
C ARG A 80 7.94 -14.64 -8.79
N THR A 81 7.54 -15.58 -7.95
CA THR A 81 8.27 -15.92 -6.71
C THR A 81 9.32 -16.96 -7.03
N HIS A 82 10.58 -16.56 -6.97
CA HIS A 82 11.71 -17.46 -7.09
C HIS A 82 12.11 -17.94 -5.69
N LYS A 83 12.24 -19.26 -5.53
CA LYS A 83 12.71 -19.89 -4.28
C LYS A 83 14.06 -20.55 -4.50
N ARG A 84 14.99 -20.40 -3.56
CA ARG A 84 16.28 -21.11 -3.54
C ARG A 84 16.51 -21.75 -2.19
N TYR A 85 17.14 -22.92 -2.21
CA TYR A 85 17.42 -23.70 -1.02
C TYR A 85 18.67 -23.16 -0.31
N LEU A 86 18.51 -22.76 0.96
CA LEU A 86 19.60 -22.25 1.81
C LEU A 86 20.29 -23.38 2.60
N GLY A 87 19.56 -24.45 2.93
CA GLY A 87 20.10 -25.60 3.66
C GLY A 87 19.64 -25.69 5.12
N PRO A 88 20.20 -26.62 5.91
CA PRO A 88 19.92 -26.72 7.36
C PRO A 88 20.47 -25.49 8.08
N SER A 89 19.95 -25.15 9.27
CA SER A 89 20.36 -23.96 10.04
C SER A 89 21.89 -23.78 10.13
N ALA A 90 22.64 -24.86 10.39
CA ALA A 90 24.11 -24.83 10.48
C ALA A 90 24.85 -24.46 9.18
N ARG A 91 24.17 -24.41 8.03
CA ARG A 91 24.74 -23.98 6.74
C ARG A 91 24.25 -22.61 6.28
N VAL A 92 23.38 -21.95 7.05
CA VAL A 92 22.85 -20.63 6.72
C VAL A 92 23.75 -19.58 7.37
N THR A 93 24.80 -19.19 6.65
CA THR A 93 25.72 -18.11 7.05
C THR A 93 25.38 -16.80 6.33
N PHE A 94 25.89 -15.66 6.81
CA PHE A 94 25.69 -14.37 6.14
C PHE A 94 26.24 -14.38 4.70
N ALA A 95 27.41 -15.00 4.48
CA ALA A 95 28.00 -15.14 3.15
C ALA A 95 27.08 -15.93 2.20
N ARG A 96 26.38 -16.95 2.70
CA ARG A 96 25.43 -17.74 1.91
C ARG A 96 24.17 -16.95 1.58
N LEU A 97 23.66 -16.16 2.54
CA LEU A 97 22.51 -15.28 2.32
C LEU A 97 22.81 -14.22 1.26
N GLU A 98 24.00 -13.60 1.31
CA GLU A 98 24.48 -12.65 0.29
C GLU A 98 24.60 -13.31 -1.09
N GLN A 99 25.20 -14.50 -1.17
CA GLN A 99 25.35 -15.23 -2.43
C GLN A 99 23.98 -15.55 -3.07
N GLU A 100 23.02 -16.02 -2.28
CA GLU A 100 21.69 -16.36 -2.78
C GLU A 100 20.84 -15.11 -3.06
N ALA A 101 21.02 -14.01 -2.32
CA ALA A 101 20.42 -12.72 -2.62
C ALA A 101 20.93 -12.16 -3.96
N GLN A 102 22.24 -12.22 -4.20
CA GLN A 102 22.86 -11.81 -5.47
C GLN A 102 22.37 -12.68 -6.64
N ALA A 103 22.29 -14.00 -6.44
CA ALA A 103 21.89 -14.90 -7.50
C ALA A 103 20.37 -14.84 -7.80
N LEU A 104 19.56 -14.42 -6.82
CA LEU A 104 18.17 -14.02 -7.03
C LEU A 104 18.04 -12.60 -7.61
N SER A 105 19.07 -11.75 -7.50
CA SER A 105 19.16 -10.44 -8.17
C SER A 105 19.54 -10.59 -9.65
N SER A 106 20.36 -11.59 -9.99
CA SER A 106 20.96 -11.78 -11.30
C SER A 106 20.41 -13.03 -12.02
N SER A 107 19.30 -12.87 -12.74
CA SER A 107 18.93 -13.77 -13.83
C SER A 107 18.19 -13.04 -14.95
N PRO A 108 18.38 -13.44 -16.22
CA PRO A 108 18.76 -12.51 -17.27
C PRO A 108 17.59 -12.18 -18.21
N SER A 109 17.40 -10.90 -18.53
CA SER A 109 16.63 -10.48 -19.69
C SER A 109 17.60 -10.10 -20.82
N ILE A 110 17.63 -10.94 -21.86
CA ILE A 110 17.99 -10.66 -23.25
C ILE A 110 19.42 -10.14 -23.51
N ARG A 111 20.33 -11.07 -23.83
CA ARG A 111 21.38 -10.81 -24.82
C ARG A 111 20.74 -10.81 -26.21
N ARG A 112 20.82 -9.68 -26.91
CA ARG A 112 21.04 -9.66 -28.36
C ARG A 112 21.73 -8.36 -28.76
N GLU A 113 22.97 -8.56 -29.24
CA GLU A 113 23.72 -7.81 -30.26
C GLU A 113 23.79 -6.27 -30.09
N ALA A 114 24.84 -5.71 -29.49
CA ALA A 114 26.22 -5.57 -29.97
C ALA A 114 26.40 -4.70 -31.24
N ALA A 115 27.09 -3.59 -31.01
CA ALA A 115 27.95 -2.81 -31.91
C ALA A 115 27.30 -1.80 -32.89
N GLY A 116 27.55 -0.52 -32.64
CA GLY A 116 27.41 0.53 -33.65
C GLY A 116 27.43 1.97 -33.12
N GLN A 117 28.63 2.51 -32.92
CA GLN A 117 29.00 3.92 -33.15
C GLN A 117 28.56 5.03 -32.17
N ALA A 118 29.57 5.45 -31.39
CA ALA A 118 30.05 6.82 -31.17
C ALA A 118 29.15 8.03 -31.51
N GLY A 119 28.99 8.91 -30.51
CA GLY A 119 28.94 10.37 -30.70
C GLY A 119 27.80 11.11 -29.97
N ILE A 120 28.17 12.22 -29.31
CA ILE A 120 27.31 13.34 -28.82
C ILE A 120 26.61 13.00 -27.48
N GLY A 121 26.68 13.75 -26.38
CA GLY A 121 26.71 15.21 -26.19
C GLY A 121 25.40 15.61 -25.46
N ALA A 122 25.53 15.98 -24.19
CA ALA A 122 24.57 16.71 -23.31
C ALA A 122 23.06 16.31 -23.22
N SER A 123 22.66 16.09 -21.95
CA SER A 123 21.30 16.21 -21.33
C SER A 123 20.29 15.04 -21.49
N PRO A 124 19.32 14.84 -20.57
CA PRO A 124 19.17 15.32 -19.18
C PRO A 124 19.07 14.18 -18.15
N GLN A 125 19.09 14.55 -16.86
CA GLN A 125 18.82 13.66 -15.74
C GLN A 125 17.41 13.05 -15.83
N VAL A 126 17.35 11.77 -16.21
CA VAL A 126 16.15 10.95 -16.01
C VAL A 126 16.15 10.57 -14.53
N GLU A 127 15.42 11.34 -13.72
CA GLU A 127 15.05 10.94 -12.37
C GLU A 127 14.50 9.52 -12.42
N GLN A 128 15.19 8.61 -11.75
CA GLN A 128 14.79 7.23 -11.58
C GLN A 128 13.49 7.17 -10.79
N ARG A 129 12.34 7.28 -11.49
CA ARG A 129 11.01 6.95 -10.96
C ARG A 129 11.05 5.50 -10.50
N SER A 130 11.32 5.31 -9.21
CA SER A 130 11.38 3.99 -8.59
C SER A 130 9.99 3.34 -8.71
N PRO A 131 9.86 2.13 -9.29
CA PRO A 131 8.56 1.46 -9.54
C PRO A 131 7.78 1.11 -8.26
N LEU A 132 8.38 1.29 -7.09
CA LEU A 132 7.73 1.16 -5.78
C LEU A 132 6.93 2.41 -5.39
N ARG A 133 7.33 3.61 -5.85
CA ARG A 133 6.55 4.83 -5.63
C ARG A 133 5.23 4.77 -6.40
N SER A 134 5.24 4.32 -7.66
CA SER A 134 4.02 4.22 -8.46
C SER A 134 2.98 3.24 -7.90
N LEU A 135 3.39 2.22 -7.14
CA LEU A 135 2.46 1.24 -6.56
C LEU A 135 1.68 1.78 -5.36
N ARG A 136 2.25 2.74 -4.63
CA ARG A 136 1.59 3.40 -3.48
C ARG A 136 0.73 4.58 -3.90
N LEU A 137 1.00 5.13 -5.09
CA LEU A 137 0.34 6.32 -5.63
C LEU A 137 -0.79 5.98 -6.61
N SER A 138 -1.22 4.72 -6.66
CA SER A 138 -2.24 4.25 -7.59
C SER A 138 -3.03 3.10 -6.99
N PRO A 139 -4.33 2.96 -7.32
CA PRO A 139 -5.15 1.87 -6.80
C PRO A 139 -4.57 0.51 -7.20
N PRO A 140 -4.53 -0.47 -6.28
CA PRO A 140 -4.08 -1.81 -6.62
C PRO A 140 -5.00 -2.45 -7.66
N ARG A 141 -4.41 -3.32 -8.49
CA ARG A 141 -5.13 -4.02 -9.55
C ARG A 141 -6.20 -4.92 -8.95
N LEU A 142 -7.40 -4.85 -9.54
CA LEU A 142 -8.53 -5.67 -9.14
C LEU A 142 -8.23 -7.17 -9.34
N PRO A 143 -8.66 -8.03 -8.41
CA PRO A 143 -8.57 -9.48 -8.58
C PRO A 143 -9.45 -9.94 -9.76
N GLY A 144 -9.07 -11.05 -10.40
CA GLY A 144 -9.82 -11.60 -11.54
C GLY A 144 -11.22 -12.12 -11.18
N SER A 145 -11.46 -12.41 -9.89
CA SER A 145 -12.75 -12.80 -9.33
C SER A 145 -13.32 -11.70 -8.43
N LEU A 146 -13.54 -10.52 -9.01
CA LEU A 146 -14.17 -9.40 -8.31
C LEU A 146 -15.68 -9.63 -8.23
N VAL A 147 -16.23 -9.62 -7.02
CA VAL A 147 -17.68 -9.54 -6.82
C VAL A 147 -18.08 -8.07 -6.79
N GLU A 148 -18.92 -7.67 -7.75
CA GLU A 148 -19.44 -6.30 -7.78
C GLU A 148 -20.36 -6.05 -6.60
N ARG A 149 -20.07 -4.97 -5.85
CA ARG A 149 -20.84 -4.55 -4.68
C ARG A 149 -21.61 -3.27 -5.00
N SER A 150 -22.54 -3.34 -5.96
CA SER A 150 -23.22 -2.16 -6.54
C SER A 150 -23.86 -1.23 -5.49
N ARG A 151 -24.35 -1.77 -4.37
CA ARG A 151 -24.87 -0.97 -3.24
C ARG A 151 -23.81 -0.06 -2.62
N LEU A 152 -22.61 -0.58 -2.37
CA LEU A 152 -21.50 0.17 -1.75
C LEU A 152 -20.86 1.12 -2.75
N LEU A 153 -20.83 0.73 -4.03
CA LEU A 153 -20.40 1.63 -5.10
C LEU A 153 -21.34 2.84 -5.19
N GLY A 154 -22.66 2.64 -5.13
CA GLY A 154 -23.62 3.74 -5.12
C GLY A 154 -23.54 4.63 -3.88
N GLU A 155 -23.20 4.08 -2.71
CA GLU A 155 -22.91 4.88 -1.52
C GLU A 155 -21.63 5.70 -1.67
N LEU A 156 -20.59 5.12 -2.29
CA LEU A 156 -19.35 5.83 -2.58
C LEU A 156 -19.51 6.90 -3.65
N ASP A 157 -20.45 6.78 -4.59
CA ASP A 157 -20.74 7.83 -5.57
C ASP A 157 -21.16 9.16 -4.90
N ALA A 158 -21.75 9.09 -3.69
CA ALA A 158 -22.06 10.28 -2.89
C ALA A 158 -20.83 10.91 -2.20
N ALA A 159 -19.64 10.32 -2.33
CA ALA A 159 -18.39 10.85 -1.75
C ALA A 159 -18.03 12.22 -2.32
N PHE A 160 -18.36 12.50 -3.58
CA PHE A 160 -18.20 13.83 -4.19
C PHE A 160 -19.16 14.90 -3.64
N SER A 161 -20.13 14.51 -2.82
CA SER A 161 -21.04 15.47 -2.16
C SER A 161 -20.67 15.73 -0.70
N HIS A 162 -19.65 15.06 -0.17
CA HIS A 162 -19.26 15.15 1.24
C HIS A 162 -17.75 15.42 1.37
N PRO A 163 -17.31 16.22 2.35
CA PRO A 163 -15.89 16.49 2.54
C PRO A 163 -15.12 15.26 3.05
N LEU A 164 -15.79 14.35 3.77
CA LEU A 164 -15.17 13.15 4.34
C LEU A 164 -16.01 11.90 4.07
N THR A 165 -15.35 10.87 3.57
CA THR A 165 -15.87 9.51 3.47
C THR A 165 -14.95 8.57 4.25
N LEU A 166 -15.50 7.82 5.19
CA LEU A 166 -14.74 6.89 6.03
C LEU A 166 -15.15 5.45 5.71
N VAL A 167 -14.19 4.64 5.26
CA VAL A 167 -14.33 3.19 5.11
C VAL A 167 -13.58 2.52 6.26
N SER A 168 -14.30 2.10 7.30
CA SER A 168 -13.72 1.56 8.53
C SER A 168 -14.14 0.10 8.74
N ALA A 169 -13.19 -0.82 8.62
CA ALA A 169 -13.45 -2.24 8.80
C ALA A 169 -12.18 -3.05 9.07
N ALA A 170 -12.33 -4.21 9.71
CA ALA A 170 -11.23 -5.10 10.04
C ALA A 170 -10.41 -5.54 8.81
N ALA A 171 -9.21 -6.10 9.05
CA ALA A 171 -8.38 -6.65 7.98
C ALA A 171 -9.12 -7.77 7.23
N GLY A 172 -8.96 -7.83 5.90
CA GLY A 172 -9.60 -8.88 5.07
C GLY A 172 -11.07 -8.64 4.73
N SER A 173 -11.66 -7.49 5.11
CA SER A 173 -13.01 -7.06 4.72
C SER A 173 -13.14 -6.57 3.27
N GLY A 174 -12.01 -6.40 2.57
CA GLY A 174 -11.99 -5.96 1.17
C GLY A 174 -12.09 -4.44 0.96
N LYS A 175 -11.80 -3.60 1.95
CA LYS A 175 -11.82 -2.11 1.82
C LYS A 175 -11.04 -1.61 0.60
N THR A 176 -9.77 -1.99 0.49
CA THR A 176 -8.90 -1.62 -0.63
C THR A 176 -9.46 -2.11 -1.97
N THR A 177 -10.00 -3.34 -2.00
CA THR A 177 -10.66 -3.89 -3.19
C THR A 177 -11.92 -3.11 -3.58
N LEU A 178 -12.73 -2.70 -2.60
CA LEU A 178 -13.93 -1.87 -2.81
C LEU A 178 -13.55 -0.51 -3.39
N LEU A 179 -12.58 0.18 -2.78
CA LEU A 179 -12.12 1.49 -3.24
C LEU A 179 -11.48 1.42 -4.64
N SER A 180 -10.63 0.41 -4.90
CA SER A 180 -10.11 0.17 -6.25
C SER A 180 -11.23 -0.09 -7.27
N ALA A 181 -12.26 -0.84 -6.87
CA ALA A 181 -13.37 -1.18 -7.76
C ALA A 181 -14.21 0.06 -8.07
N TRP A 182 -14.43 0.89 -7.07
CA TRP A 182 -15.13 2.16 -7.22
C TRP A 182 -14.36 3.15 -8.10
N VAL A 183 -13.05 3.30 -7.89
CA VAL A 183 -12.20 4.15 -8.75
C VAL A 183 -12.20 3.66 -10.20
N ALA A 184 -12.17 2.35 -10.42
CA ALA A 184 -12.22 1.76 -11.77
C ALA A 184 -13.59 1.87 -12.45
N ALA A 185 -14.68 1.76 -11.67
CA ALA A 185 -16.05 1.82 -12.16
C ALA A 185 -16.50 3.28 -12.42
N SER A 186 -15.97 4.24 -11.66
CA SER A 186 -16.36 5.64 -11.72
C SER A 186 -15.82 6.33 -12.97
N PRO A 187 -16.67 6.73 -13.93
CA PRO A 187 -16.25 7.45 -15.13
C PRO A 187 -15.73 8.86 -14.83
N GLN A 188 -16.04 9.37 -13.63
CA GLN A 188 -15.67 10.69 -13.15
C GLN A 188 -14.24 10.75 -12.56
N VAL A 189 -13.65 9.60 -12.21
CA VAL A 189 -12.43 9.51 -11.38
C VAL A 189 -11.17 9.21 -12.21
N LEU A 190 -11.32 8.66 -13.42
CA LEU A 190 -10.22 8.28 -14.30
C LEU A 190 -10.36 8.92 -15.69
N PRO A 191 -9.30 9.54 -16.25
CA PRO A 191 -9.29 9.96 -17.64
C PRO A 191 -9.36 8.72 -18.52
N ARG A 192 -10.52 8.48 -19.15
CA ARG A 192 -10.67 7.41 -20.14
C ARG A 192 -9.89 7.81 -21.39
N GLY A 193 -8.63 7.39 -21.47
CA GLY A 193 -7.88 7.33 -22.72
C GLY A 193 -8.59 6.42 -23.71
N GLY A 194 -9.46 6.97 -24.55
CA GLY A 194 -10.14 6.22 -25.60
C GLY A 194 -11.43 6.85 -26.08
N THR A 195 -11.33 7.66 -27.14
CA THR A 195 -12.35 7.95 -28.17
C THR A 195 -13.80 7.57 -27.85
N LYS A 196 -14.60 8.57 -27.47
CA LYS A 196 -16.00 8.71 -27.91
C LYS A 196 -16.45 10.15 -27.73
N GLN A 197 -16.43 10.89 -28.84
CA GLN A 197 -17.27 12.08 -29.01
C GLN A 197 -18.71 11.69 -28.71
N SER A 198 -19.33 12.30 -27.69
CA SER A 198 -20.76 12.66 -27.60
C SER A 198 -21.15 12.93 -26.15
N ALA A 199 -20.96 14.17 -25.70
CA ALA A 199 -21.78 14.92 -24.74
C ALA A 199 -20.92 16.02 -24.12
N GLU A 200 -21.48 17.22 -24.03
CA GLU A 200 -20.87 18.52 -23.69
C GLU A 200 -19.84 18.49 -22.53
N PRO A 201 -18.68 19.16 -22.64
CA PRO A 201 -17.72 19.27 -21.55
C PRO A 201 -18.22 20.32 -20.55
N ARG A 202 -18.96 19.89 -19.54
CA ARG A 202 -19.24 20.70 -18.35
C ARG A 202 -18.15 20.44 -17.31
N GLY A 203 -17.20 21.37 -17.21
CA GLY A 203 -16.17 21.38 -16.16
C GLY A 203 -14.94 20.53 -16.45
N ALA A 204 -13.83 20.86 -15.79
CA ALA A 204 -12.61 20.06 -15.82
C ALA A 204 -12.87 18.67 -15.20
N GLU A 205 -12.32 17.62 -15.81
CA GLU A 205 -12.46 16.24 -15.30
C GLU A 205 -11.97 16.15 -13.84
N PRO A 206 -12.71 15.47 -12.94
CA PRO A 206 -12.29 15.30 -11.56
C PRO A 206 -10.95 14.56 -11.48
N ALA A 207 -10.08 15.02 -10.59
CA ALA A 207 -8.78 14.39 -10.36
C ALA A 207 -8.85 13.50 -9.11
N CYS A 208 -8.26 12.30 -9.18
CA CYS A 208 -8.23 11.37 -8.06
C CYS A 208 -6.83 10.93 -7.71
N ALA A 209 -6.35 11.34 -6.54
CA ALA A 209 -5.08 10.90 -5.98
C ALA A 209 -5.29 9.71 -5.03
N TRP A 210 -4.47 8.67 -5.19
CA TRP A 210 -4.44 7.53 -4.28
C TRP A 210 -3.13 7.53 -3.51
N LEU A 211 -3.18 7.32 -2.20
CA LEU A 211 -2.02 7.10 -1.36
C LEU A 211 -2.25 5.91 -0.42
N SER A 212 -1.51 4.83 -0.61
CA SER A 212 -1.38 3.76 0.38
C SER A 212 -0.32 4.13 1.41
N LEU A 213 -0.72 4.25 2.67
CA LEU A 213 0.13 4.66 3.78
C LEU A 213 0.90 3.48 4.37
N ASP A 214 2.17 3.71 4.71
CA ASP A 214 3.03 2.77 5.41
C ASP A 214 3.51 3.34 6.76
N GLU A 215 4.06 2.51 7.66
CA GLU A 215 4.62 2.94 8.96
C GLU A 215 5.58 4.16 8.88
N PRO A 216 6.45 4.30 7.87
CA PRO A 216 7.34 5.47 7.77
C PRO A 216 6.61 6.78 7.48
N ASP A 217 5.35 6.74 7.03
CA ASP A 217 4.54 7.94 6.82
C ASP A 217 3.97 8.49 8.13
N ASN A 218 4.34 7.92 9.30
CA ASN A 218 4.02 8.48 10.61
C ASN A 218 4.84 9.74 10.96
N ASP A 219 5.86 10.08 10.17
CA ASP A 219 6.55 11.37 10.25
C ASP A 219 5.74 12.46 9.52
N PRO A 220 5.36 13.59 10.16
CA PRO A 220 4.48 14.59 9.54
C PRO A 220 5.01 15.20 8.24
N ILE A 221 6.32 15.45 8.15
CA ILE A 221 6.94 16.02 6.94
C ILE A 221 6.83 15.00 5.80
N ARG A 222 7.19 13.75 6.08
CA ARG A 222 7.10 12.66 5.12
C ARG A 222 5.68 12.36 4.68
N PHE A 223 4.71 12.39 5.62
CA PHE A 223 3.29 12.24 5.31
C PHE A 223 2.85 13.25 4.25
N TRP A 224 3.12 14.54 4.49
CA TRP A 224 2.71 15.60 3.56
C TRP A 224 3.49 15.56 2.24
N LEU A 225 4.76 15.16 2.25
CA LEU A 225 5.50 14.89 1.01
C LEU A 225 4.88 13.72 0.22
N SER A 226 4.46 12.65 0.89
CA SER A 226 3.77 11.51 0.27
C SER A 226 2.41 11.92 -0.29
N VAL A 227 1.65 12.76 0.42
CA VAL A 227 0.38 13.33 -0.06
C VAL A 227 0.60 14.21 -1.29
N ILE A 228 1.55 15.15 -1.24
CA ILE A 228 1.88 16.01 -2.39
C ILE A 228 2.28 15.14 -3.60
N ALA A 229 3.13 14.13 -3.39
CA ALA A 229 3.54 13.22 -4.45
C ALA A 229 2.35 12.43 -5.06
N ALA A 230 1.36 12.04 -4.23
CA ALA A 230 0.14 11.40 -4.69
C ALA A 230 -0.72 12.34 -5.54
N VAL A 231 -0.88 13.59 -5.12
CA VAL A 231 -1.63 14.59 -5.88
C VAL A 231 -0.91 14.92 -7.19
N GLN A 232 0.42 15.04 -7.15
CA GLN A 232 1.26 15.30 -8.33
C GLN A 232 1.18 14.21 -9.40
N ALA A 233 0.79 12.98 -9.04
CA ALA A 233 0.55 11.93 -10.03
C ALA A 233 -0.60 12.27 -10.99
N CYS A 234 -1.57 13.08 -10.56
CA CYS A 234 -2.71 13.53 -11.35
C CYS A 234 -2.61 15.01 -11.75
N LEU A 235 -2.00 15.83 -10.90
CA LEU A 235 -1.85 17.28 -11.07
C LEU A 235 -0.36 17.66 -10.91
N PRO A 236 0.44 17.57 -11.99
CA PRO A 236 1.91 17.67 -11.90
C PRO A 236 2.44 18.95 -11.25
N THR A 237 1.72 20.06 -11.36
CA THR A 237 2.11 21.37 -10.83
C THR A 237 1.69 21.61 -9.38
N PHE A 238 0.94 20.68 -8.77
CA PHE A 238 0.41 20.87 -7.44
C PHE A 238 1.51 20.81 -6.37
N GLY A 239 1.46 21.72 -5.40
CA GLY A 239 2.22 21.64 -4.17
C GLY A 239 3.73 21.85 -4.35
N GLU A 240 4.17 22.45 -5.46
CA GLU A 240 5.60 22.72 -5.69
C GLU A 240 6.18 23.63 -4.60
N ALA A 241 5.48 24.73 -4.29
CA ALA A 241 5.88 25.66 -3.23
C ALA A 241 5.90 24.99 -1.85
N ALA A 242 4.86 24.21 -1.52
CA ALA A 242 4.78 23.48 -0.25
C ALA A 242 5.89 22.42 -0.12
N ARG A 243 6.21 21.72 -1.22
CA ARG A 243 7.29 20.73 -1.27
C ARG A 243 8.66 21.38 -1.10
N GLU A 244 8.89 22.55 -1.70
CA GLU A 244 10.12 23.32 -1.51
C GLU A 244 10.27 23.78 -0.05
N MET A 245 9.19 24.26 0.57
CA MET A 245 9.16 24.63 1.98
C MET A 245 9.51 23.45 2.90
N LEU A 246 8.99 22.26 2.62
CA LEU A 246 9.28 21.03 3.39
C LEU A 246 10.72 20.54 3.23
N HIS A 247 11.37 20.83 2.10
CA HIS A 247 12.78 20.50 1.86
C HIS A 247 13.76 21.59 2.29
N ALA A 248 13.28 22.76 2.71
CA ALA A 248 14.12 23.87 3.10
C ALA A 248 14.98 23.51 4.33
N PRO A 249 16.27 23.90 4.38
CA PRO A 249 17.14 23.67 5.55
C PRO A 249 16.59 24.27 6.84
N GLN A 250 15.78 25.32 6.72
CA GLN A 250 14.95 25.89 7.78
C GLN A 250 13.49 25.77 7.35
N ALA A 251 12.93 24.58 7.50
CA ALA A 251 11.54 24.34 7.16
C ALA A 251 10.63 25.25 8.02
N PRO A 252 9.70 25.99 7.39
CA PRO A 252 8.71 26.75 8.14
C PRO A 252 7.80 25.79 8.94
N PRO A 253 7.05 26.30 9.93
CA PRO A 253 6.08 25.50 10.65
C PRO A 253 5.12 24.79 9.69
N LEU A 254 4.75 23.56 10.02
CA LEU A 254 3.86 22.74 9.18
C LEU A 254 2.54 23.47 8.88
N SER A 255 2.01 24.25 9.82
CA SER A 255 0.82 25.07 9.62
C SER A 255 0.92 26.03 8.44
N THR A 256 2.10 26.64 8.20
CA THR A 256 2.32 27.52 7.05
C THR A 256 2.29 26.71 5.75
N VAL A 257 2.93 25.54 5.72
CA VAL A 257 2.90 24.63 4.56
C VAL A 257 1.46 24.20 4.25
N LEU A 258 0.68 23.85 5.27
CA LEU A 258 -0.72 23.45 5.11
C LEU A 258 -1.59 24.59 4.60
N THR A 259 -1.33 25.81 5.06
CA THR A 259 -2.06 27.00 4.58
C THR A 259 -1.80 27.21 3.10
N THR A 260 -0.54 27.10 2.65
CA THR A 260 -0.20 27.16 1.22
C THR A 260 -0.90 26.06 0.42
N LEU A 261 -0.92 24.81 0.92
CA LEU A 261 -1.61 23.70 0.26
C LEU A 261 -3.12 23.93 0.18
N LEU A 262 -3.73 24.45 1.25
CA LEU A 262 -5.15 24.78 1.30
C LEU A 262 -5.51 25.86 0.28
N GLU A 263 -4.75 26.96 0.24
CA GLU A 263 -4.95 28.04 -0.72
C GLU A 263 -4.82 27.54 -2.17
N GLU A 264 -3.86 26.66 -2.43
CA GLU A 264 -3.68 26.05 -3.74
C GLU A 264 -4.83 25.10 -4.11
N MET A 265 -5.35 24.34 -3.14
CA MET A 265 -6.54 23.50 -3.32
C MET A 265 -7.81 24.32 -3.59
N GLU A 266 -8.01 25.44 -2.88
CA GLU A 266 -9.16 26.33 -3.08
C GLU A 266 -9.17 27.01 -4.46
N GLN A 267 -7.98 27.26 -5.03
CA GLN A 267 -7.84 27.86 -6.35
C GLN A 267 -8.04 26.88 -7.51
N MET A 268 -8.26 25.59 -7.23
CA MET A 268 -8.48 24.61 -8.30
C MET A 268 -9.89 24.70 -8.89
N ASP A 269 -9.98 24.93 -10.19
CA ASP A 269 -11.25 24.94 -10.95
C ASP A 269 -11.83 23.53 -11.23
N ARG A 270 -11.48 22.54 -10.42
CA ARG A 270 -11.91 21.14 -10.60
C ARG A 270 -12.13 20.44 -9.27
N GLU A 271 -13.03 19.46 -9.27
CA GLU A 271 -13.19 18.54 -8.15
C GLU A 271 -11.97 17.64 -8.02
N PHE A 272 -11.55 17.42 -6.78
CA PHE A 272 -10.38 16.65 -6.41
C PHE A 272 -10.73 15.68 -5.29
N MET A 273 -10.30 14.43 -5.46
CA MET A 273 -10.49 13.38 -4.48
C MET A 273 -9.15 12.82 -4.03
N LEU A 274 -8.93 12.80 -2.72
CA LEU A 274 -7.78 12.18 -2.09
C LEU A 274 -8.21 10.91 -1.36
N ILE A 275 -7.68 9.77 -1.79
CA ILE A 275 -7.91 8.48 -1.13
C ILE A 275 -6.67 8.12 -0.32
N LEU A 276 -6.81 8.07 1.00
CA LEU A 276 -5.78 7.58 1.92
C LEU A 276 -6.14 6.15 2.35
N ASP A 277 -5.43 5.18 1.83
CA ASP A 277 -5.59 3.77 2.20
C ASP A 277 -4.68 3.37 3.35
N ASP A 278 -5.17 2.44 4.17
CA ASP A 278 -4.50 1.93 5.38
C ASP A 278 -4.18 3.00 6.45
N TYR A 279 -5.01 4.03 6.61
CA TYR A 279 -4.82 5.14 7.57
C TYR A 279 -4.53 4.75 9.03
N HIS A 280 -4.99 3.57 9.48
CA HIS A 280 -4.67 3.01 10.80
C HIS A 280 -3.16 2.85 11.12
N VAL A 281 -2.27 2.91 10.12
CA VAL A 281 -0.81 2.89 10.35
C VAL A 281 -0.30 4.22 10.93
N ILE A 282 -1.09 5.28 10.81
CA ILE A 282 -0.79 6.61 11.34
C ILE A 282 -1.28 6.70 12.78
N SER A 283 -0.36 6.97 13.69
CA SER A 283 -0.60 7.20 15.12
C SER A 283 -0.12 8.57 15.61
N GLU A 284 0.57 9.34 14.77
CA GLU A 284 1.12 10.64 15.12
C GLU A 284 0.03 11.73 15.17
N GLN A 285 -0.12 12.35 16.35
CA GLN A 285 -1.17 13.34 16.60
C GLN A 285 -1.07 14.57 15.68
N ALA A 286 0.15 15.01 15.35
CA ALA A 286 0.34 16.14 14.45
C ALA A 286 -0.26 15.89 13.04
N ILE A 287 -0.32 14.63 12.60
CA ILE A 287 -0.95 14.26 11.31
C ILE A 287 -2.48 14.30 11.45
N HIS A 288 -3.02 13.80 12.57
CA HIS A 288 -4.46 13.88 12.84
C HIS A 288 -4.93 15.34 12.94
N ASP A 289 -4.19 16.19 13.65
CA ASP A 289 -4.50 17.61 13.81
C ASP A 289 -4.43 18.38 12.48
N SER A 290 -3.44 18.07 11.63
CA SER A 290 -3.31 18.70 10.32
C SER A 290 -4.42 18.30 9.35
N LEU A 291 -4.83 17.02 9.31
CA LEU A 291 -6.00 16.60 8.55
C LEU A 291 -7.29 17.19 9.11
N LEU A 292 -7.40 17.33 10.44
CA LEU A 292 -8.55 17.97 11.07
C LEU A 292 -8.64 19.46 10.69
N ALA A 293 -7.51 20.15 10.56
CA ALA A 293 -7.48 21.53 10.07
C ALA A 293 -8.04 21.62 8.64
N LEU A 294 -7.61 20.72 7.75
CA LEU A 294 -8.15 20.58 6.38
C LEU A 294 -9.67 20.30 6.39
N LEU A 295 -10.13 19.40 7.26
CA LEU A 295 -11.55 19.01 7.34
C LEU A 295 -12.45 20.05 8.02
N ASN A 296 -11.91 20.95 8.82
CA ASN A 296 -12.68 22.05 9.43
C ASN A 296 -12.96 23.17 8.44
N HIS A 297 -12.09 23.34 7.45
CA HIS A 297 -12.22 24.30 6.36
C HIS A 297 -12.02 23.57 5.02
N PRO A 298 -12.88 22.60 4.68
CA PRO A 298 -12.70 21.82 3.47
C PRO A 298 -13.01 22.71 2.26
N PRO A 299 -12.08 22.84 1.30
CA PRO A 299 -12.39 23.44 0.02
C PRO A 299 -13.58 22.70 -0.63
N ALA A 300 -14.52 23.43 -1.22
CA ALA A 300 -15.78 22.85 -1.74
C ALA A 300 -15.55 21.79 -2.84
N ASN A 301 -14.37 21.84 -3.46
CA ASN A 301 -13.89 21.01 -4.53
C ASN A 301 -12.98 19.86 -4.04
N VAL A 302 -12.74 19.70 -2.73
CA VAL A 302 -11.87 18.65 -2.19
C VAL A 302 -12.65 17.65 -1.36
N HIS A 303 -12.49 16.37 -1.70
CA HIS A 303 -13.15 15.24 -1.04
C HIS A 303 -12.09 14.27 -0.51
N LEU A 304 -12.16 13.93 0.78
CA LEU A 304 -11.24 13.00 1.42
C LEU A 304 -11.91 11.65 1.65
N VAL A 305 -11.27 10.57 1.20
CA VAL A 305 -11.67 9.19 1.48
C VAL A 305 -10.61 8.54 2.37
N LEU A 306 -10.99 8.10 3.56
CA LEU A 306 -10.10 7.41 4.49
C LEU A 306 -10.49 5.93 4.59
N SER A 307 -9.56 5.02 4.29
CA SER A 307 -9.70 3.60 4.57
C SER A 307 -8.86 3.22 5.79
N THR A 308 -9.49 2.57 6.76
CA THR A 308 -8.87 2.28 8.06
C THR A 308 -9.41 1.00 8.69
N ARG A 309 -8.66 0.42 9.62
CA ARG A 309 -9.09 -0.76 10.40
C ARG A 309 -9.77 -0.43 11.71
N THR A 310 -9.47 0.74 12.24
CA THR A 310 -9.97 1.27 13.51
C THR A 310 -10.50 2.67 13.27
N ASN A 311 -11.36 3.18 14.15
CA ASN A 311 -11.76 4.57 14.05
C ASN A 311 -10.51 5.46 14.25
N PRO A 312 -10.24 6.42 13.34
CA PRO A 312 -9.15 7.36 13.52
C PRO A 312 -9.44 8.30 14.70
N GLU A 313 -8.39 8.92 15.24
CA GLU A 313 -8.48 9.91 16.33
C GLU A 313 -8.99 11.28 15.81
N LEU A 314 -10.08 11.24 15.06
CA LEU A 314 -10.78 12.40 14.52
C LEU A 314 -12.14 12.53 15.22
N PRO A 315 -12.67 13.75 15.42
CA PRO A 315 -13.98 13.97 16.04
C PRO A 315 -15.13 13.62 15.06
N LEU A 316 -15.25 12.35 14.66
CA LEU A 316 -16.22 11.84 13.68
C LEU A 316 -17.67 12.19 14.04
N SER A 317 -18.02 12.18 15.33
CA SER A 317 -19.35 12.56 15.82
C SER A 317 -19.78 13.95 15.35
N ARG A 318 -18.84 14.90 15.29
CA ARG A 318 -19.11 16.27 14.84
C ARG A 318 -19.48 16.31 13.35
N PHE A 319 -18.75 15.57 12.52
CA PHE A 319 -19.04 15.50 11.09
C PHE A 319 -20.34 14.74 10.80
N ARG A 320 -20.64 13.70 11.59
CA ARG A 320 -21.90 12.95 11.49
C ARG A 320 -23.13 13.83 11.77
N VAL A 321 -23.09 14.66 12.82
CA VAL A 321 -24.20 15.58 13.15
C VAL A 321 -24.39 16.66 12.08
N ARG A 322 -23.32 17.04 11.39
CA ARG A 322 -23.36 18.05 10.30
C ARG A 322 -23.71 17.46 8.94
N SER A 323 -23.97 16.15 8.84
CA SER A 323 -24.15 15.45 7.56
C SER A 323 -22.99 15.69 6.59
N GLN A 324 -21.76 15.76 7.11
CA GLN A 324 -20.51 15.99 6.37
C GLN A 324 -19.67 14.71 6.25
N LEU A 325 -20.22 13.57 6.64
CA LEU A 325 -19.51 12.29 6.73
C LEU A 325 -20.36 11.15 6.17
N ILE A 326 -19.82 10.43 5.19
CA ILE A 326 -20.29 9.10 4.81
C ILE A 326 -19.47 8.07 5.57
N GLU A 327 -20.11 7.06 6.15
CA GLU A 327 -19.43 5.96 6.85
C GLU A 327 -19.85 4.61 6.26
N ILE A 328 -18.86 3.84 5.81
CA ILE A 328 -19.01 2.44 5.45
C ILE A 328 -18.28 1.62 6.51
N ARG A 329 -19.01 0.84 7.30
CA ARG A 329 -18.49 0.11 8.45
C ARG A 329 -18.38 -1.39 8.18
N ASP A 330 -17.83 -2.13 9.15
CA ASP A 330 -17.71 -3.59 9.10
C ASP A 330 -19.01 -4.29 8.69
N GLN A 331 -20.15 -3.86 9.22
CA GLN A 331 -21.46 -4.47 8.92
C GLN A 331 -21.86 -4.28 7.46
N ASP A 332 -21.56 -3.11 6.90
CA ASP A 332 -21.88 -2.78 5.52
C ASP A 332 -20.96 -3.54 4.55
N LEU A 333 -19.74 -3.88 4.96
CA LEU A 333 -18.76 -4.60 4.13
C LEU A 333 -18.93 -6.13 4.14
N ARG A 334 -19.80 -6.67 5.01
CA ARG A 334 -20.18 -8.09 4.98
C ARG A 334 -20.88 -8.41 3.68
N PHE A 335 -20.55 -9.56 3.09
CA PHE A 335 -21.23 -10.03 1.90
C PHE A 335 -22.69 -10.34 2.23
N THR A 336 -23.58 -9.85 1.37
CA THR A 336 -24.95 -10.35 1.33
C THR A 336 -24.96 -11.81 0.84
N ARG A 337 -26.08 -12.52 1.02
CA ARG A 337 -26.20 -13.89 0.52
C ARG A 337 -25.95 -13.99 -0.98
N GLN A 338 -26.41 -13.02 -1.76
CA GLN A 338 -26.18 -12.96 -3.20
C GLN A 338 -24.70 -12.73 -3.51
N GLU A 339 -24.06 -11.78 -2.84
CA GLU A 339 -22.62 -11.53 -3.02
C GLU A 339 -21.75 -12.73 -2.62
N ALA A 340 -22.12 -13.44 -1.54
CA ALA A 340 -21.44 -14.66 -1.10
C ALA A 340 -21.61 -15.81 -2.12
N ALA A 341 -22.79 -15.95 -2.72
CA ALA A 341 -23.04 -16.93 -3.77
C ALA A 341 -22.17 -16.64 -5.01
N SER A 342 -22.18 -15.40 -5.50
CA SER A 342 -21.32 -14.98 -6.61
C SER A 342 -19.83 -15.19 -6.28
N PHE A 343 -19.39 -14.88 -5.05
CA PHE A 343 -18.00 -15.11 -4.66
C PHE A 343 -17.59 -16.59 -4.71
N LEU A 344 -18.40 -17.47 -4.11
CA LEU A 344 -18.10 -18.89 -3.97
C LEU A 344 -18.26 -19.66 -5.30
N VAL A 345 -19.34 -19.40 -6.02
CA VAL A 345 -19.71 -20.13 -7.24
C VAL A 345 -19.00 -19.56 -8.46
N GLU A 346 -19.12 -18.25 -8.70
CA GLU A 346 -18.56 -17.61 -9.90
C GLU A 346 -17.09 -17.25 -9.69
N GLY A 347 -16.73 -16.75 -8.50
CA GLY A 347 -15.38 -16.30 -8.18
C GLY A 347 -14.38 -17.42 -7.90
N MET A 348 -14.80 -18.48 -7.20
CA MET A 348 -13.94 -19.63 -6.88
C MET A 348 -14.24 -20.88 -7.71
N GLY A 349 -15.33 -20.89 -8.49
CA GLY A 349 -15.68 -22.03 -9.34
C GLY A 349 -16.13 -23.26 -8.55
N LEU A 350 -16.59 -23.09 -7.30
CA LEU A 350 -17.02 -24.20 -6.46
C LEU A 350 -18.47 -24.59 -6.80
N PRO A 351 -18.75 -25.88 -7.07
CA PRO A 351 -20.10 -26.35 -7.36
C PRO A 351 -20.89 -26.53 -6.05
N LEU A 352 -21.24 -25.41 -5.40
CA LEU A 352 -21.98 -25.39 -4.15
C LEU A 352 -23.47 -25.17 -4.40
N SER A 353 -24.32 -25.84 -3.62
CA SER A 353 -25.76 -25.57 -3.62
C SER A 353 -26.08 -24.26 -2.88
N GLU A 354 -27.27 -23.69 -3.11
CA GLU A 354 -27.72 -22.50 -2.38
C GLU A 354 -27.75 -22.73 -0.85
N GLU A 355 -28.03 -23.96 -0.41
CA GLU A 355 -28.08 -24.34 1.00
C GLU A 355 -26.66 -24.40 1.62
N ASP A 356 -25.67 -24.89 0.88
CA ASP A 356 -24.27 -24.89 1.30
C ASP A 356 -23.74 -23.45 1.38
N VAL A 357 -24.05 -22.61 0.38
CA VAL A 357 -23.70 -21.18 0.38
C VAL A 357 -24.34 -20.47 1.58
N ALA A 358 -25.62 -20.73 1.86
CA ALA A 358 -26.29 -20.15 3.02
C ALA A 358 -25.66 -20.59 4.33
N THR A 359 -25.27 -21.87 4.44
CA THR A 359 -24.59 -22.41 5.62
C THR A 359 -23.21 -21.78 5.81
N LEU A 360 -22.42 -21.66 4.75
CA LEU A 360 -21.10 -21.03 4.77
C LEU A 360 -21.21 -19.53 5.09
N ALA A 361 -22.13 -18.81 4.47
CA ALA A 361 -22.39 -17.40 4.76
C ALA A 361 -22.84 -17.18 6.21
N ALA A 362 -23.67 -18.07 6.76
CA ALA A 362 -24.08 -18.01 8.16
C ALA A 362 -22.92 -18.29 9.12
N ARG A 363 -22.07 -19.29 8.83
CA ARG A 363 -20.91 -19.64 9.66
C ARG A 363 -19.78 -18.61 9.62
N THR A 364 -19.65 -17.93 8.48
CA THR A 364 -18.62 -16.89 8.27
C THR A 364 -19.18 -15.48 8.49
N GLU A 365 -20.44 -15.34 8.87
CA GLU A 365 -21.18 -14.07 8.99
C GLU A 365 -21.02 -13.12 7.78
N GLY A 366 -20.80 -13.67 6.59
CA GLY A 366 -20.56 -12.90 5.35
C GLY A 366 -19.17 -12.27 5.24
N TRP A 367 -18.20 -12.63 6.10
CA TRP A 367 -16.82 -12.14 6.00
C TRP A 367 -16.11 -12.73 4.78
N ILE A 368 -15.61 -11.88 3.87
CA ILE A 368 -14.88 -12.31 2.66
C ILE A 368 -13.72 -13.24 3.02
N ALA A 369 -12.87 -12.82 3.96
CA ALA A 369 -11.72 -13.62 4.38
C ALA A 369 -12.13 -14.97 4.99
N GLY A 370 -13.28 -15.03 5.67
CA GLY A 370 -13.82 -16.29 6.19
C GLY A 370 -14.37 -17.19 5.10
N LEU A 371 -14.98 -16.62 4.05
CA LEU A 371 -15.48 -17.37 2.90
C LEU A 371 -14.37 -17.86 1.96
N GLN A 372 -13.19 -17.22 2.01
CA GLN A 372 -12.04 -17.58 1.19
C GLN A 372 -11.19 -18.71 1.81
N LEU A 373 -11.23 -18.88 3.13
CA LEU A 373 -10.52 -19.94 3.86
C LEU A 373 -11.31 -21.24 3.84
#